data_AF-A0A1F9VER9-F1
#
_entry.id   AF-A0A1F9VER9-F1
#
_cell.length_a   1.000
_cell.length_b   1.000
_cell.length_c   1.000
_cell.angle_alpha   90.00
_cell.angle_beta   90.00
_cell.angle_gamma   90.00
#
_symmetry.space_group_name_H-M   'P 1'
#
loop_
_entity.id
_entity.type
_entity.pdbx_description
1 polymer ?
#
loop_
_entity_poly.entity_id
_entity_poly.type
_entity_poly.pdbx_seq_one_letter_code
_entity_poly.pdbx_strand_id
1 'polypeptide(L)'
;MRTTDRDFLDQLDGFFDQDVENLFKNGFQGLKKLMKKEIRLARTEKKSKLLEYNPDSPFSYLAAFLRDKAVASVAPSTKYVIKRVVKAMDLKRARVVVEYGPAEGVITRRILAELPADGVLMAVERNANFVKALNRIRDPKLRVVQGDVQDIDEILRAQRLDGADVIVSGIPFSFFDPPGRRRLLGKTCGLLNRGGRFVAYQFTTHLIPLLKYYFREVDTQLELRNLPPHFVFTCLK
;
A
#
# COMPACT_ATOMS: atom_id res chain seq x y z
N MET A 1 22.90 -20.29 2.86
CA MET A 1 21.44 -20.23 2.63
C MET A 1 21.06 -21.56 2.01
N ARG A 2 20.40 -22.46 2.76
CA ARG A 2 20.32 -23.89 2.44
C ARG A 2 19.12 -24.16 1.53
N THR A 3 19.23 -25.16 0.66
CA THR A 3 18.22 -25.61 -0.32
C THR A 3 16.82 -25.77 0.27
N THR A 4 16.74 -26.15 1.56
CA THR A 4 15.52 -26.31 2.35
C THR A 4 14.70 -25.04 2.53
N ASP A 5 15.33 -23.85 2.61
CA ASP A 5 14.60 -22.59 2.78
C ASP A 5 13.87 -22.20 1.50
N ARG A 6 14.45 -22.55 0.34
CA ARG A 6 13.87 -22.26 -0.98
C ARG A 6 12.66 -23.14 -1.24
N ASP A 7 12.76 -24.43 -0.97
CA ASP A 7 11.67 -25.39 -1.16
C ASP A 7 10.48 -25.06 -0.25
N PHE A 8 10.72 -24.64 1.00
CA PHE A 8 9.68 -24.17 1.91
C PHE A 8 8.97 -22.92 1.37
N LEU A 9 9.71 -21.92 0.88
CA LEU A 9 9.13 -20.70 0.31
C LEU A 9 8.34 -20.99 -0.98
N ASP A 10 8.82 -21.88 -1.83
CA ASP A 10 8.13 -22.25 -3.07
C ASP A 10 6.83 -23.03 -2.77
N GLN A 11 6.80 -23.90 -1.76
CA GLN A 11 5.57 -24.56 -1.27
C GLN A 11 4.56 -23.55 -0.70
N LEU A 12 5.06 -22.63 0.12
CA LEU A 12 4.29 -21.56 0.75
C LEU A 12 3.64 -20.65 -0.30
N ASP A 13 4.41 -20.28 -1.33
CA ASP A 13 3.93 -19.45 -2.44
C ASP A 13 2.92 -20.19 -3.33
N GLY A 14 3.14 -21.47 -3.63
CA GLY A 14 2.20 -22.28 -4.41
C GLY A 14 0.84 -22.42 -3.72
N PHE A 15 0.84 -22.59 -2.40
CA PHE A 15 -0.37 -22.57 -1.58
C PHE A 15 -1.05 -21.19 -1.62
N PHE A 16 -0.28 -20.10 -1.45
CA PHE A 16 -0.87 -18.76 -1.46
C PHE A 16 -1.43 -18.36 -2.81
N ASP A 17 -0.74 -18.58 -3.91
CA ASP A 17 -1.20 -18.07 -5.19
C ASP A 17 -2.53 -18.70 -5.59
N GLN A 18 -2.74 -19.99 -5.31
CA GLN A 18 -4.03 -20.65 -5.53
C GLN A 18 -5.15 -20.05 -4.65
N ASP A 19 -4.89 -19.86 -3.36
CA ASP A 19 -5.89 -19.30 -2.44
C ASP A 19 -6.16 -17.81 -2.71
N VAL A 20 -5.12 -17.03 -3.00
CA VAL A 20 -5.18 -15.63 -3.37
C VAL A 20 -6.00 -15.48 -4.64
N GLU A 21 -5.69 -16.23 -5.70
CA GLU A 21 -6.40 -16.12 -6.98
C GLU A 21 -7.88 -16.48 -6.83
N ASN A 22 -8.20 -17.51 -6.05
CA ASN A 22 -9.58 -17.87 -5.71
C ASN A 22 -10.28 -16.81 -4.86
N LEU A 23 -9.61 -16.27 -3.85
CA LEU A 23 -10.15 -15.22 -2.99
C LEU A 23 -10.35 -13.90 -3.74
N PHE A 24 -9.45 -13.55 -4.67
CA PHE A 24 -9.62 -12.40 -5.57
C PHE A 24 -10.79 -12.65 -6.52
N LYS A 25 -10.88 -13.80 -7.20
CA LYS A 25 -12.02 -14.12 -8.09
C LYS A 25 -13.36 -14.03 -7.35
N ASN A 26 -13.44 -14.58 -6.14
CA ASN A 26 -14.66 -14.59 -5.33
C ASN A 26 -14.95 -13.22 -4.68
N GLY A 27 -13.93 -12.57 -4.13
CA GLY A 27 -14.01 -11.27 -3.48
C GLY A 27 -14.35 -10.15 -4.45
N PHE A 28 -13.75 -10.12 -5.65
CA PHE A 28 -14.14 -9.18 -6.70
C PHE A 28 -15.53 -9.47 -7.25
N GLN A 29 -15.99 -10.72 -7.30
CA GLN A 29 -17.39 -10.99 -7.67
C GLN A 29 -18.36 -10.43 -6.62
N GLY A 30 -18.08 -10.62 -5.33
CA GLY A 30 -18.85 -10.05 -4.22
C GLY A 30 -18.82 -8.52 -4.23
N LEU A 31 -17.64 -7.93 -4.41
CA LEU A 31 -17.43 -6.48 -4.52
C LEU A 31 -18.09 -5.91 -5.78
N LYS A 32 -17.99 -6.56 -6.94
CA LYS A 32 -18.70 -6.19 -8.17
C LYS A 32 -20.21 -6.19 -7.95
N LYS A 33 -20.75 -7.12 -7.14
CA LYS A 33 -22.18 -7.17 -6.79
C LYS A 33 -22.60 -6.03 -5.86
N LEU A 34 -21.81 -5.73 -4.83
CA LEU A 34 -22.01 -4.60 -3.91
C LEU A 34 -21.87 -3.25 -4.61
N MET A 35 -20.82 -3.06 -5.42
CA MET A 35 -20.59 -1.86 -6.20
C MET A 35 -21.63 -1.66 -7.30
N LYS A 36 -22.09 -2.74 -7.97
CA LYS A 36 -23.24 -2.62 -8.90
C LYS A 36 -24.50 -2.14 -8.18
N LYS A 37 -24.70 -2.52 -6.92
CA LYS A 37 -25.83 -2.07 -6.09
C LYS A 37 -25.69 -0.59 -5.71
N GLU A 38 -24.50 -0.16 -5.27
CA GLU A 38 -24.21 1.24 -4.93
C GLU A 38 -24.18 2.17 -6.16
N ILE A 39 -23.61 1.73 -7.29
CA ILE A 39 -23.63 2.49 -8.56
C ILE A 39 -25.06 2.60 -9.09
N ARG A 40 -25.91 1.59 -8.91
CA ARG A 40 -27.33 1.66 -9.27
C ARG A 40 -28.09 2.64 -8.39
N LEU A 41 -27.73 2.75 -7.10
CA LEU A 41 -28.26 3.76 -6.18
C LEU A 41 -27.78 5.17 -6.54
N ALA A 42 -26.49 5.34 -6.83
CA ALA A 42 -25.87 6.62 -7.19
C ALA A 42 -26.26 7.13 -8.59
N ARG A 43 -26.62 6.24 -9.53
CA ARG A 43 -27.13 6.63 -10.87
C ARG A 43 -28.47 7.35 -10.83
N THR A 44 -29.19 7.29 -9.72
CA THR A 44 -30.42 8.05 -9.50
C THR A 44 -30.13 9.55 -9.31
N GLU A 45 -28.88 9.94 -9.02
CA GLU A 45 -28.47 11.32 -8.81
C GLU A 45 -27.21 11.68 -9.63
N LYS A 46 -27.43 12.39 -10.73
CA LYS A 46 -26.47 13.17 -11.55
C LYS A 46 -25.36 12.43 -12.34
N LYS A 47 -25.54 12.48 -13.67
CA LYS A 47 -24.51 12.37 -14.72
C LYS A 47 -23.44 13.47 -14.57
N SER A 48 -22.17 13.10 -14.54
CA SER A 48 -21.12 13.50 -15.50
C SER A 48 -19.70 13.49 -14.90
N LYS A 49 -18.72 13.07 -15.73
CA LYS A 49 -17.26 12.97 -15.52
C LYS A 49 -16.72 11.67 -14.89
N LEU A 50 -17.02 10.54 -15.52
CA LEU A 50 -16.15 9.35 -15.48
C LEU A 50 -15.00 9.54 -16.48
N LEU A 51 -13.85 10.05 -16.02
CA LEU A 51 -12.58 9.88 -16.72
C LEU A 51 -11.94 8.58 -16.19
N GLU A 52 -11.84 7.61 -17.10
CA GLU A 52 -11.13 6.32 -17.04
C GLU A 52 -10.92 5.71 -15.64
N TYR A 53 -12.01 5.17 -15.11
CA TYR A 53 -11.98 4.19 -14.03
C TYR A 53 -11.51 2.85 -14.61
N ASN A 54 -10.32 2.39 -14.23
CA ASN A 54 -9.86 1.03 -14.53
C ASN A 54 -10.27 0.10 -13.37
N PRO A 55 -11.22 -0.84 -13.58
CA PRO A 55 -11.72 -1.75 -12.56
C PRO A 55 -10.67 -2.78 -12.08
N ASP A 56 -9.54 -2.94 -12.77
CA ASP A 56 -8.56 -3.99 -12.45
C ASP A 56 -7.42 -3.51 -11.53
N SER A 57 -7.48 -2.26 -11.04
CA SER A 57 -6.51 -1.70 -10.09
C SER A 57 -7.12 -1.55 -8.68
N PRO A 58 -6.70 -2.34 -7.67
CA PRO A 58 -7.20 -2.28 -6.30
C PRO A 58 -7.00 -0.91 -5.64
N PHE A 59 -6.02 -0.14 -6.12
CA PHE A 59 -5.76 1.24 -5.73
C PHE A 59 -6.79 2.26 -6.22
N SER A 60 -7.41 1.96 -7.35
CA SER A 60 -8.49 2.77 -7.92
C SER A 60 -9.67 2.81 -6.97
N TYR A 61 -9.90 1.79 -6.13
CA TYR A 61 -10.99 1.83 -5.15
C TYR A 61 -10.78 2.90 -4.08
N LEU A 62 -9.62 2.91 -3.43
CA LEU A 62 -9.36 3.91 -2.38
C LEU A 62 -9.38 5.33 -2.95
N ALA A 63 -8.80 5.54 -4.14
CA ALA A 63 -8.79 6.83 -4.82
C ALA A 63 -10.19 7.22 -5.36
N ALA A 64 -10.96 6.29 -5.92
CA ALA A 64 -12.32 6.55 -6.44
C ALA A 64 -13.29 6.89 -5.30
N PHE A 65 -13.17 6.25 -4.13
CA PHE A 65 -13.96 6.59 -2.93
C PHE A 65 -13.62 7.98 -2.37
N LEU A 66 -12.42 8.51 -2.64
CA LEU A 66 -11.94 9.80 -2.11
C LEU A 66 -12.06 10.97 -3.09
N ARG A 67 -12.22 10.70 -4.39
CA ARG A 67 -12.36 11.74 -5.43
C ARG A 67 -13.67 12.52 -5.35
N ASP A 68 -14.70 11.96 -4.76
CA ASP A 68 -15.96 12.66 -4.59
C ASP A 68 -16.05 13.25 -3.17
N LYS A 69 -16.02 14.58 -3.05
CA LYS A 69 -16.15 15.28 -1.76
C LYS A 69 -17.48 14.95 -1.06
N ALA A 70 -18.51 14.56 -1.80
CA ALA A 70 -19.79 14.10 -1.26
C ALA A 70 -19.74 12.63 -0.80
N VAL A 71 -18.88 11.79 -1.38
CA VAL A 71 -18.69 10.39 -0.93
C VAL A 71 -17.67 10.32 0.21
N ALA A 72 -16.66 11.17 0.24
CA ALA A 72 -15.69 11.24 1.34
C ALA A 72 -16.32 11.68 2.69
N SER A 73 -17.41 12.45 2.65
CA SER A 73 -18.20 12.79 3.84
C SER A 73 -19.18 11.68 4.26
N VAL A 74 -19.56 10.78 3.33
CA VAL A 74 -20.56 9.71 3.53
C VAL A 74 -19.94 8.32 3.71
N ALA A 75 -18.68 8.10 3.30
CA ALA A 75 -17.95 6.84 3.46
C ALA A 75 -16.91 6.95 4.61
N PRO A 76 -17.34 6.84 5.88
CA PRO A 76 -16.47 6.90 7.05
C PRO A 76 -15.46 5.73 7.11
N SER A 77 -15.54 4.77 6.21
CA SER A 77 -14.76 3.53 6.19
C SER A 77 -13.26 3.76 5.95
N THR A 78 -12.91 4.54 4.91
CA THR A 78 -11.52 4.74 4.47
C THR A 78 -10.67 5.54 5.47
N LYS A 79 -11.26 6.49 6.21
CA LYS A 79 -10.53 7.26 7.24
C LYS A 79 -9.98 6.38 8.36
N TYR A 80 -10.66 5.27 8.69
CA TYR A 80 -10.22 4.39 9.77
C TYR A 80 -8.97 3.60 9.38
N VAL A 81 -8.94 3.03 8.17
CA VAL A 81 -7.74 2.33 7.67
C VAL A 81 -6.57 3.30 7.53
N ILE A 82 -6.81 4.49 6.98
CA ILE A 82 -5.78 5.54 6.87
C ILE A 82 -5.20 5.89 8.23
N LYS A 83 -6.06 6.17 9.23
CA LYS A 83 -5.62 6.51 10.58
C LYS A 83 -4.82 5.36 11.21
N ARG A 84 -5.22 4.11 10.96
CA ARG A 84 -4.53 2.94 11.50
C ARG A 84 -3.17 2.72 10.85
N VAL A 85 -3.09 2.84 9.52
CA VAL A 85 -1.83 2.77 8.76
C VAL A 85 -0.86 3.85 9.25
N VAL A 86 -1.33 5.08 9.39
CA VAL A 86 -0.49 6.20 9.86
C VAL A 86 -0.03 5.99 11.30
N LYS A 87 -0.93 5.52 12.19
CA LYS A 87 -0.55 5.16 13.56
C LYS A 87 0.49 4.04 13.60
N ALA A 88 0.36 3.02 12.75
CA ALA A 88 1.28 1.89 12.68
C ALA A 88 2.70 2.28 12.24
N MET A 89 2.83 3.37 11.48
CA MET A 89 4.13 3.89 11.02
C MET A 89 4.97 4.52 12.14
N ASP A 90 4.37 4.97 13.25
CA ASP A 90 5.09 5.58 14.38
C ASP A 90 6.07 6.69 13.96
N LEU A 91 5.57 7.67 13.20
CA LEU A 91 6.37 8.65 12.46
C LEU A 91 7.16 9.66 13.31
N LYS A 92 6.88 9.75 14.63
CA LYS A 92 7.41 10.80 15.51
C LYS A 92 8.94 10.91 15.51
N ARG A 93 9.63 9.81 15.25
CA ARG A 93 11.10 9.74 15.21
C ARG A 93 11.65 9.37 13.83
N ALA A 94 10.78 9.19 12.84
CA ALA A 94 11.20 8.84 11.49
C ALA A 94 11.89 10.04 10.82
N ARG A 95 13.02 9.78 10.18
CA ARG A 95 13.75 10.71 9.32
C ARG A 95 13.52 10.40 7.86
N VAL A 96 13.48 9.12 7.50
CA VAL A 96 13.27 8.69 6.12
C VAL A 96 12.06 7.76 6.05
N VAL A 97 11.04 8.19 5.30
CA VAL A 97 9.86 7.40 5.00
C VAL A 97 9.79 7.16 3.50
N VAL A 98 9.47 5.93 3.11
CA VAL A 98 9.24 5.57 1.72
C VAL A 98 7.80 5.06 1.57
N GLU A 99 7.08 5.61 0.61
CA GLU A 99 5.71 5.21 0.27
C GLU A 99 5.70 4.54 -1.11
N TYR A 100 5.33 3.26 -1.13
CA TYR A 100 5.15 2.46 -2.34
C TYR A 100 3.72 2.62 -2.86
N GLY A 101 3.59 3.11 -4.09
CA GLY A 101 2.28 3.29 -4.75
C GLY A 101 1.36 4.27 -4.02
N PRO A 102 1.78 5.54 -3.83
CA PRO A 102 0.99 6.58 -3.16
C PRO A 102 -0.31 6.96 -3.89
N ALA A 103 -0.45 6.59 -5.18
CA ALA A 103 -1.53 7.03 -6.05
C ALA A 103 -1.71 8.57 -6.01
N GLU A 104 -2.90 9.08 -5.68
CA GLU A 104 -3.15 10.54 -5.60
C GLU A 104 -2.61 11.21 -4.33
N GLY A 105 -1.95 10.46 -3.45
CA GLY A 105 -1.25 10.97 -2.27
C GLY A 105 -2.12 11.14 -1.03
N VAL A 106 -3.09 10.25 -0.85
CA VAL A 106 -4.01 10.28 0.31
C VAL A 106 -3.24 9.99 1.60
N ILE A 107 -2.45 8.92 1.60
CA ILE A 107 -1.57 8.56 2.71
C ILE A 107 -0.38 9.52 2.76
N THR A 108 0.22 9.87 1.61
CA THR A 108 1.27 10.89 1.49
C THR A 108 0.99 12.15 2.31
N ARG A 109 -0.19 12.76 2.16
CA ARG A 109 -0.56 13.98 2.89
C ARG A 109 -0.64 13.79 4.40
N ARG A 110 -1.04 12.59 4.86
CA ARG A 110 -1.09 12.26 6.28
C ARG A 110 0.30 12.03 6.86
N ILE A 111 1.17 11.36 6.12
CA ILE A 111 2.58 11.21 6.50
C ILE A 111 3.23 12.57 6.65
N LEU A 112 3.11 13.45 5.65
CA LEU A 112 3.71 14.78 5.67
C LEU A 112 3.27 15.65 6.86
N ALA A 113 2.05 15.44 7.36
CA ALA A 113 1.50 16.15 8.50
C ALA A 113 2.06 15.66 9.86
N GLU A 114 2.50 14.41 9.94
CA GLU A 114 3.05 13.80 11.18
C GLU A 114 4.57 13.66 11.15
N LEU A 115 5.19 13.73 9.96
CA LEU A 115 6.63 13.60 9.79
C LEU A 115 7.35 14.85 10.33
N PRO A 116 8.45 14.69 11.10
CA PRO A 116 9.28 15.80 11.56
C PRO A 116 9.73 16.72 10.43
N ALA A 117 9.96 17.99 10.74
CA ALA A 117 10.27 19.04 9.76
C ALA A 117 11.53 18.75 8.92
N ASP A 118 12.50 18.06 9.52
CA ASP A 118 13.76 17.61 8.93
C ASP A 118 13.70 16.18 8.37
N GLY A 119 12.51 15.59 8.29
CA GLY A 119 12.27 14.31 7.66
C GLY A 119 12.10 14.40 6.14
N VAL A 120 12.23 13.27 5.47
CA VAL A 120 12.05 13.08 4.03
C VAL A 120 11.00 11.99 3.81
N LEU A 121 10.00 12.30 2.99
CA LEU A 121 9.06 11.31 2.43
C LEU A 121 9.38 11.11 0.96
N MET A 122 9.78 9.90 0.59
CA MET A 122 9.93 9.48 -0.79
C MET A 122 8.70 8.72 -1.26
N ALA A 123 7.97 9.26 -2.23
CA ALA A 123 6.81 8.61 -2.84
C ALA A 123 7.21 8.02 -4.20
N VAL A 124 7.15 6.69 -4.33
CA VAL A 124 7.51 5.98 -5.57
C VAL A 124 6.25 5.50 -6.28
N GLU A 125 5.99 6.04 -7.48
CA GLU A 125 4.77 5.79 -8.24
C GLU A 125 5.08 5.55 -9.72
N ARG A 126 4.48 4.51 -10.31
CA ARG A 126 4.71 4.16 -11.73
C ARG A 126 3.84 5.01 -12.66
N ASN A 127 2.63 5.36 -12.23
CA ASN A 127 1.66 6.04 -13.08
C ASN A 127 1.95 7.55 -13.17
N ALA A 128 2.28 8.02 -14.38
CA ALA A 128 2.61 9.42 -14.63
C ALA A 128 1.49 10.41 -14.24
N ASN A 129 0.22 10.03 -14.29
CA ASN A 129 -0.88 10.91 -13.87
C ASN A 129 -0.93 11.08 -12.35
N PHE A 130 -0.65 10.01 -11.60
CA PHE A 130 -0.51 10.08 -10.15
C PHE A 130 0.73 10.85 -9.73
N VAL A 131 1.87 10.65 -10.41
CA VAL A 131 3.08 11.47 -10.23
C VAL A 131 2.78 12.96 -10.43
N LYS A 132 2.05 13.33 -11.49
CA LYS A 132 1.60 14.72 -11.71
C LYS A 132 0.72 15.24 -10.56
N ALA A 133 -0.15 14.40 -9.99
CA ALA A 133 -0.99 14.78 -8.86
C ALA A 133 -0.17 14.97 -7.57
N LEU A 134 0.80 14.10 -7.31
CA LEU A 134 1.70 14.16 -6.15
C LEU A 134 2.59 15.39 -6.21
N ASN A 135 3.12 15.74 -7.39
CA ASN A 135 3.93 16.94 -7.60
C ASN A 135 3.17 18.26 -7.36
N ARG A 136 1.84 18.23 -7.24
CA ARG A 136 1.05 19.42 -6.83
C ARG A 136 1.03 19.63 -5.31
N ILE A 137 1.44 18.63 -4.52
CA ILE A 137 1.57 18.74 -3.07
C ILE A 137 2.84 19.53 -2.78
N ARG A 138 2.68 20.77 -2.30
CA ARG A 138 3.79 21.66 -1.96
C ARG A 138 4.22 21.42 -0.51
N ASP A 139 5.16 20.50 -0.32
CA ASP A 139 5.81 20.26 0.98
C ASP A 139 7.31 19.98 0.77
N PRO A 140 8.23 20.68 1.45
CA PRO A 140 9.67 20.51 1.25
C PRO A 140 10.19 19.12 1.64
N LYS A 141 9.43 18.36 2.45
CA LYS A 141 9.79 17.00 2.86
C LYS A 141 9.48 15.98 1.77
N LEU A 142 8.62 16.29 0.80
CA LEU A 142 8.15 15.36 -0.22
C LEU A 142 9.13 15.28 -1.40
N ARG A 143 9.54 14.05 -1.73
CA ARG A 143 10.26 13.71 -2.96
C ARG A 143 9.43 12.71 -3.75
N VAL A 144 8.95 13.11 -4.93
CA VAL A 144 8.17 12.24 -5.81
C VAL A 144 9.09 11.63 -6.85
N VAL A 145 9.11 10.31 -6.95
CA VAL A 145 9.87 9.56 -7.96
C VAL A 145 8.90 8.79 -8.84
N GLN A 146 8.99 9.02 -10.15
CA GLN A 146 8.34 8.15 -11.11
C GLN A 146 9.21 6.91 -11.34
N GLY A 147 8.77 5.75 -10.86
CA GLY A 147 9.58 4.51 -10.93
C GLY A 147 8.85 3.28 -10.43
N ASP A 148 9.46 2.11 -10.62
CA ASP A 148 8.97 0.84 -10.07
C ASP A 148 9.63 0.59 -8.70
N VAL A 149 8.83 0.16 -7.73
CA VAL A 149 9.32 -0.22 -6.40
C VAL A 149 10.21 -1.45 -6.43
N GLN A 150 10.16 -2.24 -7.51
CA GLN A 150 11.12 -3.33 -7.74
C GLN A 150 12.56 -2.84 -7.85
N ASP A 151 12.77 -1.56 -8.20
CA ASP A 151 14.08 -0.89 -8.35
C ASP A 151 14.39 0.01 -7.14
N ILE A 152 13.72 -0.20 -6.00
CA ILE A 152 13.77 0.72 -4.85
C ILE A 152 15.18 0.99 -4.31
N ASP A 153 16.07 0.01 -4.38
CA ASP A 153 17.45 0.15 -3.93
C ASP A 153 18.26 1.11 -4.81
N GLU A 154 18.00 1.14 -6.11
CA GLU A 154 18.61 2.08 -7.05
C GLU A 154 18.01 3.48 -6.86
N ILE A 155 16.69 3.55 -6.67
CA ILE A 155 15.96 4.79 -6.40
C ILE A 155 16.48 5.48 -5.13
N LEU A 156 16.62 4.76 -4.01
CA LEU A 156 17.14 5.31 -2.76
C LEU A 156 18.58 5.81 -2.90
N ARG A 157 19.44 5.02 -3.57
CA ARG A 157 20.83 5.40 -3.85
C ARG A 157 20.92 6.68 -4.69
N ALA A 158 20.13 6.79 -5.75
CA ALA A 158 20.07 7.99 -6.60
C ALA A 158 19.63 9.24 -5.82
N GLN A 159 18.88 9.05 -4.75
CA GLN A 159 18.36 10.11 -3.88
C GLN A 159 19.23 10.35 -2.64
N ARG A 160 20.40 9.68 -2.56
CA ARG A 160 21.38 9.75 -1.47
C ARG A 160 20.77 9.38 -0.12
N LEU A 161 19.98 8.32 -0.10
CA LEU A 161 19.40 7.74 1.11
C LEU A 161 19.93 6.31 1.26
N ASP A 162 20.58 6.03 2.39
CA ASP A 162 21.19 4.72 2.66
C ASP A 162 20.18 3.67 3.18
N GLY A 163 19.01 4.12 3.60
CA GLY A 163 17.95 3.28 4.15
C GLY A 163 16.71 4.09 4.52
N ALA A 164 15.72 3.42 5.10
CA ALA A 164 14.47 4.01 5.54
C ALA A 164 14.13 3.63 6.98
N ASP A 165 13.56 4.56 7.75
CA ASP A 165 13.02 4.25 9.08
C ASP A 165 11.63 3.62 8.97
N VAL A 166 10.87 4.04 7.96
CA VAL A 166 9.55 3.49 7.67
C VAL A 166 9.40 3.27 6.17
N ILE A 167 8.90 2.10 5.80
CA ILE A 167 8.42 1.83 4.46
C ILE A 167 6.93 1.50 4.58
N VAL A 168 6.09 2.18 3.80
CA VAL A 168 4.65 1.90 3.73
C VAL A 168 4.26 1.50 2.33
N SER A 169 3.43 0.45 2.19
CA SER A 169 2.95 -0.01 0.89
C SER A 169 1.43 -0.02 0.83
N GLY A 170 0.91 0.73 -0.14
CA GLY A 170 -0.45 0.54 -0.63
C GLY A 170 -0.54 -0.53 -1.73
N ILE A 171 0.60 -1.00 -2.25
CA ILE A 171 0.65 -1.99 -3.35
C ILE A 171 0.14 -3.34 -2.87
N PRO A 172 -0.94 -3.87 -3.49
CA PRO A 172 -1.30 -5.27 -3.32
C PRO A 172 -0.14 -6.13 -3.79
N PHE A 173 0.44 -6.92 -2.89
CA PHE A 173 1.57 -7.78 -3.24
C PHE A 173 1.20 -8.93 -4.19
N SER A 174 -0.09 -9.14 -4.46
CA SER A 174 -0.60 -10.03 -5.51
C SER A 174 -0.30 -9.55 -6.93
N PHE A 175 0.16 -8.30 -7.10
CA PHE A 175 0.60 -7.77 -8.40
C PHE A 175 1.96 -8.29 -8.84
N PHE A 176 2.72 -8.87 -7.93
CA PHE A 176 4.01 -9.46 -8.21
C PHE A 176 3.86 -10.97 -8.29
N ASP A 177 4.57 -11.58 -9.24
CA ASP A 177 4.78 -13.02 -9.24
C ASP A 177 5.53 -13.44 -7.96
N PRO A 178 5.49 -14.72 -7.55
CA PRO A 178 6.16 -15.15 -6.32
C PRO A 178 7.63 -14.75 -6.23
N PRO A 179 8.46 -14.93 -7.29
CA PRO A 179 9.85 -14.47 -7.25
C PRO A 179 9.98 -12.96 -7.05
N GLY A 180 9.16 -12.14 -7.72
CA GLY A 180 9.13 -10.69 -7.56
C GLY A 180 8.68 -10.26 -6.17
N ARG A 181 7.63 -10.88 -5.63
CA ARG A 181 7.11 -10.66 -4.27
C ARG A 181 8.19 -10.91 -3.22
N ARG A 182 8.90 -12.05 -3.32
CA ARG A 182 10.03 -12.39 -2.44
C ARG A 182 11.16 -11.38 -2.55
N ARG A 183 11.56 -11.03 -3.77
CA ARG A 183 12.62 -10.03 -4.02
C ARG A 183 12.26 -8.68 -3.38
N LEU A 184 11.04 -8.21 -3.60
CA LEU A 184 10.58 -6.91 -3.09
C LEU A 184 10.54 -6.89 -1.56
N LEU A 185 10.02 -7.94 -0.91
CA LEU A 185 10.01 -8.02 0.57
C LEU A 185 11.42 -8.15 1.15
N GLY A 186 12.29 -8.94 0.52
CA GLY A 186 13.69 -9.04 0.91
C GLY A 186 14.41 -7.69 0.80
N LYS A 187 14.24 -6.96 -0.32
CA LYS A 187 14.75 -5.59 -0.48
C LYS A 187 14.16 -4.65 0.58
N THR A 188 12.85 -4.71 0.81
CA THR A 188 12.15 -3.87 1.78
C THR A 188 12.69 -4.06 3.19
N CYS A 189 12.82 -5.30 3.66
CA CYS A 189 13.44 -5.59 4.96
C CYS A 189 14.91 -5.15 4.97
N GLY A 190 15.67 -5.43 3.90
CA GLY A 190 17.08 -5.05 3.75
C GLY A 190 17.32 -3.55 3.88
N LEU A 191 16.45 -2.72 3.31
CA LEU A 191 16.54 -1.26 3.27
C LEU A 191 16.08 -0.56 4.55
N LEU A 192 15.33 -1.23 5.42
CA LEU A 192 14.94 -0.65 6.69
C LEU A 192 16.15 -0.47 7.61
N ASN A 193 16.22 0.65 8.31
CA ASN A 193 17.18 0.87 9.38
C ASN A 193 16.91 -0.09 10.55
N ARG A 194 17.87 -0.24 11.48
CA ARG A 194 17.65 -1.02 12.70
C ARG A 194 16.47 -0.43 13.48
N GLY A 195 15.49 -1.27 13.83
CA GLY A 195 14.25 -0.82 14.47
C GLY A 195 13.25 -0.15 13.53
N GLY A 196 13.54 -0.12 12.22
CA GLY A 196 12.64 0.39 11.20
C GLY A 196 11.39 -0.48 11.02
N ARG A 197 10.35 0.11 10.44
CA ARG A 197 9.03 -0.51 10.30
C ARG A 197 8.62 -0.63 8.84
N PHE A 198 8.10 -1.79 8.46
CA PHE A 198 7.34 -1.96 7.23
C PHE A 198 5.85 -2.00 7.56
N VAL A 199 5.05 -1.15 6.91
CA VAL A 199 3.59 -1.11 7.07
C VAL A 199 2.93 -1.42 5.74
N ALA A 200 2.06 -2.42 5.70
CA ALA A 200 1.27 -2.74 4.51
C ALA A 200 -0.21 -2.81 4.85
N TYR A 201 -1.08 -2.48 3.91
CA TYR A 201 -2.51 -2.63 4.10
C TYR A 201 -3.18 -3.22 2.87
N GLN A 202 -3.97 -4.27 3.07
CA GLN A 202 -4.59 -5.03 1.97
C GLN A 202 -5.80 -5.84 2.48
N PHE A 203 -6.55 -6.40 1.55
CA PHE A 203 -7.78 -7.15 1.85
C PHE A 203 -7.55 -8.56 2.39
N THR A 204 -6.34 -9.09 2.25
CA THR A 204 -6.07 -10.52 2.47
C THR A 204 -4.91 -10.72 3.44
N THR A 205 -4.88 -11.90 4.09
CA THR A 205 -3.86 -12.28 5.09
C THR A 205 -2.74 -13.15 4.53
N HIS A 206 -2.77 -13.48 3.24
CA HIS A 206 -1.82 -14.42 2.62
C HIS A 206 -0.35 -13.94 2.68
N LEU A 207 -0.12 -12.64 2.83
CA LEU A 207 1.24 -12.12 2.96
C LEU A 207 1.88 -12.48 4.31
N ILE A 208 1.09 -12.79 5.36
CA ILE A 208 1.58 -12.97 6.74
C ILE A 208 2.75 -13.95 6.83
N PRO A 209 2.70 -15.17 6.25
CA PRO A 209 3.80 -16.11 6.46
C PRO A 209 5.09 -15.66 5.78
N LEU A 210 4.97 -14.97 4.64
CA LEU A 210 6.13 -14.38 3.97
C LEU A 210 6.67 -13.16 4.75
N LEU A 211 5.81 -12.36 5.38
CA LEU A 211 6.25 -11.31 6.30
C LEU A 211 7.00 -11.91 7.49
N LYS A 212 6.48 -12.97 8.11
CA LYS A 212 7.13 -13.65 9.24
C LYS A 212 8.47 -14.28 8.88
N TYR A 213 8.69 -14.58 7.59
CA TYR A 213 9.98 -15.05 7.11
C TYR A 213 11.03 -13.94 7.07
N TYR A 214 10.66 -12.73 6.63
CA TYR A 214 11.61 -11.62 6.45
C TYR A 214 11.76 -10.72 7.68
N PHE A 215 10.72 -10.59 8.51
CA PHE A 215 10.67 -9.62 9.61
C PHE A 215 10.64 -10.34 10.96
N ARG A 216 11.31 -9.75 11.95
CA ARG A 216 11.42 -10.32 13.30
C ARG A 216 10.07 -10.42 13.99
N GLU A 217 9.26 -9.37 13.83
CA GLU A 217 7.94 -9.26 14.45
C GLU A 217 6.94 -8.80 13.40
N VAL A 218 5.75 -9.43 13.39
CA VAL A 218 4.65 -9.10 12.48
C VAL A 218 3.36 -9.01 13.28
N ASP A 219 2.88 -7.78 13.46
CA ASP A 219 1.55 -7.49 14.00
C ASP A 219 0.52 -7.37 12.88
N THR A 220 -0.69 -7.88 13.11
CA THR A 220 -1.77 -7.89 12.12
C THR A 220 -3.05 -7.37 12.75
N GLN A 221 -3.61 -6.31 12.18
CA GLN A 221 -4.83 -5.67 12.69
C GLN A 221 -5.89 -5.57 11.61
N LEU A 222 -7.11 -6.03 11.92
CA LEU A 222 -8.26 -5.93 11.01
C LEU A 222 -9.08 -4.67 11.26
N GLU A 223 -9.24 -3.82 10.26
CA GLU A 223 -10.09 -2.61 10.30
C GLU A 223 -11.47 -2.92 9.74
N LEU A 224 -12.32 -3.49 10.60
CA LEU A 224 -13.71 -3.86 10.28
C LEU A 224 -14.60 -2.66 9.95
N ARG A 225 -14.24 -1.46 10.42
CA ARG A 225 -15.01 -0.25 10.10
C ARG A 225 -14.76 0.23 8.68
N ASN A 226 -13.74 -0.31 8.01
CA ASN A 226 -13.56 -0.11 6.59
C ASN A 226 -14.47 -1.08 5.81
N LEU A 227 -15.06 -0.64 4.70
CA LEU A 227 -15.83 -1.47 3.80
C LEU A 227 -15.20 -1.34 2.41
N PRO A 228 -14.52 -2.39 1.91
CA PRO A 228 -14.30 -3.69 2.56
C PRO A 228 -13.31 -3.60 3.74
N PRO A 229 -13.40 -4.51 4.72
CA PRO A 229 -12.41 -4.60 5.79
C PRO A 229 -10.99 -4.74 5.22
N HIS A 230 -10.03 -4.08 5.87
CA HIS A 230 -8.63 -4.17 5.50
C HIS A 230 -7.80 -4.71 6.66
N PHE A 231 -6.84 -5.56 6.34
CA PHE A 231 -5.75 -5.89 7.24
C PHE A 231 -4.69 -4.81 7.13
N VAL A 232 -4.15 -4.40 8.28
CA VAL A 232 -2.96 -3.57 8.40
C VAL A 232 -1.89 -4.43 9.05
N PHE A 233 -0.79 -4.62 8.34
CA PHE A 233 0.40 -5.34 8.81
C PHE A 233 1.43 -4.33 9.28
N THR A 234 1.99 -4.56 10.46
CA THR A 234 3.13 -3.81 10.99
C THR A 234 4.26 -4.77 11.23
N CYS A 235 5.36 -4.61 10.50
CA CYS A 235 6.50 -5.51 10.56
C CYS A 235 7.72 -4.77 11.08
N LEU A 236 8.41 -5.32 12.07
CA LEU A 236 9.65 -4.75 12.62
C LEU A 236 10.87 -5.50 12.07
N LYS A 237 11.91 -4.75 11.73
CA LYS A 237 13.23 -5.31 11.39
C LYS A 237 13.95 -5.86 12.62
#